data_AF-A0A2V6XRR3-F1
#
_entry.id   AF-A0A2V6XRR3-F1
#
_cell.length_a   1.000
_cell.length_b   1.000
_cell.length_c   1.000
_cell.angle_alpha   90.00
_cell.angle_beta   90.00
_cell.angle_gamma   90.00
#
_symmetry.space_group_name_H-M   'P 1'
#
loop_
_entity.id
_entity.type
_entity.pdbx_description
1 polymer ?
#
loop_
_entity_poly.entity_id
_entity_poly.type
_entity_poly.pdbx_seq_one_letter_code
_entity_poly.pdbx_strand_id
1 'polypeptide(L)'
;MLGMPSTCPHGNPIPGMARPPRVEPFPLAQAKEGATVVVERITEEAEADKKLLEYLWRNEVRPGRRLKIVEVAPWAGTITAGGDGPTIALGLPAAAKIWVYRPTDA
;
A
#
# COMPACT_ATOMS: atom_id res chain seq x y z
N MET A 1 -19.47 2.40 -11.61
CA MET A 1 -18.72 1.21 -12.06
C MET A 1 -17.52 1.05 -11.14
N LEU A 2 -17.53 0.09 -10.23
CA LEU A 2 -16.35 -0.21 -9.40
C LEU A 2 -15.35 -0.99 -10.26
N GLY A 3 -14.17 -0.41 -10.45
CA GLY A 3 -13.17 -0.90 -11.38
C GLY A 3 -12.58 -2.24 -10.96
N MET A 4 -12.52 -3.14 -11.95
CA MET A 4 -11.66 -4.31 -12.10
C MET A 4 -12.11 -5.62 -11.42
N PRO A 5 -12.83 -6.52 -12.13
CA PRO A 5 -13.21 -7.85 -11.64
C PRO A 5 -12.06 -8.86 -11.54
N SER A 6 -10.81 -8.43 -11.75
CA SER A 6 -9.61 -9.30 -11.75
C SER A 6 -8.86 -9.36 -10.43
N THR A 7 -9.21 -8.53 -9.45
CA THR A 7 -8.56 -8.48 -8.12
C THR A 7 -9.59 -8.42 -7.00
N CYS A 8 -9.24 -8.91 -5.82
CA CYS A 8 -10.05 -8.77 -4.62
C CYS A 8 -10.07 -7.29 -4.15
N PRO A 9 -10.90 -6.92 -3.14
CA PRO A 9 -10.96 -5.56 -2.60
C PRO A 9 -9.61 -4.99 -2.11
N HIS A 10 -8.65 -5.88 -1.82
CA HIS A 10 -7.32 -5.55 -1.31
C HIS A 10 -6.22 -5.64 -2.39
N GLY A 11 -6.58 -5.83 -3.66
CA GLY A 11 -5.67 -5.76 -4.81
C GLY A 11 -4.99 -7.09 -5.17
N ASN A 12 -5.19 -8.17 -4.42
CA ASN A 12 -4.66 -9.48 -4.78
C ASN A 12 -5.39 -10.06 -6.02
N PRO A 13 -4.67 -10.72 -6.94
CA PRO A 13 -5.26 -11.27 -8.16
C PRO A 13 -6.26 -12.40 -7.84
N ILE A 14 -7.42 -12.37 -8.49
CA ILE A 14 -8.42 -13.45 -8.40
C ILE A 14 -7.97 -14.60 -9.31
N PRO A 15 -7.87 -15.84 -8.80
CA PRO A 15 -7.51 -17.01 -9.61
C PRO A 15 -8.40 -17.14 -10.86
N GLY A 16 -7.79 -17.35 -12.02
CA GLY A 16 -8.50 -17.52 -13.31
C GLY A 16 -8.82 -16.20 -14.05
N MET A 17 -8.49 -15.04 -13.49
CA MET A 17 -8.69 -13.73 -14.14
C MET A 17 -7.40 -13.17 -14.76
N ALA A 18 -7.56 -12.25 -15.72
CA ALA A 18 -6.42 -11.56 -16.33
C ALA A 18 -5.62 -10.77 -15.29
N ARG A 19 -4.29 -10.83 -15.37
CA ARG A 19 -3.41 -10.12 -14.43
C ARG A 19 -3.50 -8.61 -14.67
N PRO A 20 -3.53 -7.77 -13.62
CA PRO A 20 -3.51 -6.31 -13.77
C PRO A 20 -2.25 -5.82 -14.55
N PRO A 21 -2.26 -4.57 -15.03
CA PRO A 21 -1.13 -3.97 -15.77
C PRO A 21 0.20 -4.20 -15.05
N ARG A 22 1.28 -4.38 -15.82
CA ARG A 22 2.63 -4.53 -15.26
C ARG A 22 3.09 -3.20 -14.68
N VAL A 23 2.82 -3.01 -13.40
CA VAL A 23 3.61 -2.11 -12.54
C VAL A 23 4.83 -2.88 -12.03
N GLU A 24 5.85 -2.17 -11.57
CA GLU A 24 6.98 -2.75 -10.83
C GLU A 24 6.75 -2.50 -9.34
N PRO A 25 5.90 -3.30 -8.66
CA PRO A 25 5.56 -3.03 -7.29
C PRO A 25 6.68 -3.48 -6.36
N PHE A 26 6.81 -2.80 -5.23
CA PHE A 26 7.77 -3.08 -4.18
C PHE A 26 7.11 -2.87 -2.81
N PRO A 27 7.63 -3.47 -1.73
CA PRO A 27 7.09 -3.26 -0.38
C PRO A 27 7.21 -1.79 0.05
N LEU A 28 6.18 -1.23 0.69
CA LEU A 28 6.16 0.13 1.21
C LEU A 28 7.35 0.40 2.15
N ALA A 29 7.80 -0.60 2.89
CA ALA A 29 8.99 -0.51 3.75
C ALA A 29 10.28 -0.13 3.00
N GLN A 30 10.32 -0.27 1.66
CA GLN A 30 11.45 0.12 0.81
C GLN A 30 11.25 1.48 0.13
N ALA A 31 10.12 2.14 0.37
CA ALA A 31 9.87 3.47 -0.15
C ALA A 31 10.84 4.48 0.49
N LYS A 32 11.23 5.49 -0.29
CA LYS A 32 12.14 6.55 0.18
C LYS A 32 11.32 7.72 0.70
N GLU A 33 11.86 8.41 1.70
CA GLU A 33 11.32 9.68 2.15
C GLU A 33 11.17 10.67 0.98
N GLY A 34 10.06 11.42 0.98
CA GLY A 34 9.70 12.34 -0.09
C GLY A 34 9.10 11.68 -1.33
N ALA A 35 9.16 10.35 -1.48
CA ALA A 35 8.60 9.66 -2.63
C ALA A 35 7.06 9.70 -2.61
N THR A 36 6.47 9.74 -3.81
CA THR A 36 5.05 9.46 -4.01
C THR A 36 4.91 8.03 -4.52
N VAL A 37 3.98 7.27 -3.94
CA VAL A 37 3.68 5.89 -4.31
C VAL A 37 2.17 5.69 -4.38
N VAL A 38 1.72 4.65 -5.07
CA VAL A 38 0.32 4.22 -5.09
C VAL A 38 0.24 2.80 -4.55
N VAL A 39 -0.71 2.55 -3.65
CA VAL A 39 -0.97 1.22 -3.11
C VAL A 39 -1.44 0.31 -4.23
N GLU A 40 -0.70 -0.77 -4.47
CA GLU A 40 -1.07 -1.84 -5.40
C GLU A 40 -1.99 -2.83 -4.69
N ARG A 41 -1.51 -3.40 -3.59
CA ARG A 41 -2.23 -4.42 -2.82
C ARG A 41 -1.77 -4.48 -1.36
N ILE A 42 -2.63 -5.07 -0.53
CA ILE A 42 -2.32 -5.51 0.83
C ILE A 42 -2.16 -7.04 0.75
N THR A 43 -1.08 -7.60 1.28
CA THR A 43 -0.86 -9.06 1.16
C THR A 43 -1.89 -9.85 1.98
N GLU A 44 -2.13 -11.11 1.61
CA GLU A 44 -2.99 -12.03 2.36
C GLU A 44 -2.61 -12.12 3.84
N GLU A 45 -1.32 -12.08 4.18
CA GLU A 45 -0.85 -12.09 5.58
C GLU A 45 -1.23 -10.81 6.35
N ALA A 46 -1.35 -9.67 5.68
CA ALA A 46 -1.87 -8.45 6.29
C ALA A 46 -3.40 -8.45 6.35
N GLU A 47 -4.09 -9.05 5.37
CA GLU A 47 -5.54 -9.24 5.42
C GLU A 47 -5.97 -10.13 6.59
N ALA A 48 -5.18 -11.16 6.91
CA ALA A 48 -5.44 -12.06 8.04
C ALA A 48 -5.28 -11.36 9.41
N ASP A 49 -4.56 -10.24 9.47
CA ASP A 49 -4.40 -9.44 10.69
C ASP A 49 -5.48 -8.35 10.76
N LYS A 50 -6.59 -8.66 11.43
CA LYS A 50 -7.74 -7.76 11.57
C LYS A 50 -7.37 -6.39 12.14
N LYS A 51 -6.46 -6.33 13.12
CA LYS A 51 -6.08 -5.06 13.75
C LYS A 51 -5.29 -4.19 12.79
N LEU A 52 -4.35 -4.79 12.05
CA LEU A 52 -3.63 -4.09 11.01
C LEU A 52 -4.59 -3.61 9.92
N LEU A 53 -5.47 -4.49 9.43
CA LEU A 53 -6.41 -4.14 8.37
C LEU A 53 -7.34 -2.99 8.76
N GLU A 54 -7.92 -3.02 9.96
CA GLU A 54 -8.73 -1.91 10.51
C GLU A 54 -7.93 -0.61 10.60
N TYR A 55 -6.66 -0.69 11.04
CA TYR A 55 -5.78 0.47 11.11
C TYR A 55 -5.50 1.07 9.73
N LEU A 56 -5.23 0.24 8.72
CA LEU A 56 -5.04 0.68 7.34
C LEU A 56 -6.30 1.34 6.78
N TRP A 57 -7.47 0.73 7.01
CA TRP A 57 -8.74 1.25 6.50
C TRP A 57 -9.12 2.61 7.09
N ARG A 58 -8.98 2.78 8.41
CA ARG A 58 -9.25 4.06 9.09
C ARG A 58 -8.36 5.20 8.59
N ASN A 59 -7.18 4.88 8.07
CA ASN A 59 -6.21 5.84 7.56
C ASN A 59 -6.15 5.87 6.03
N GLU A 60 -7.17 5.35 5.35
CA GLU A 60 -7.29 5.34 3.88
C GLU A 60 -6.13 4.66 3.12
N VAL A 61 -5.44 3.70 3.75
CA VAL A 61 -4.45 2.86 3.07
C VAL A 61 -5.16 1.67 2.43
N ARG A 62 -5.48 1.80 1.14
CA ARG A 62 -6.16 0.78 0.32
C ARG A 62 -5.70 0.85 -1.14
N PRO A 63 -5.85 -0.22 -1.93
CA PRO A 63 -5.48 -0.23 -3.34
C PRO A 63 -5.96 1.00 -4.11
N GLY A 64 -5.09 1.53 -4.97
CA GLY A 64 -5.31 2.74 -5.75
C GLY A 64 -5.11 4.06 -5.00
N ARG A 65 -4.92 4.05 -3.66
CA ARG A 65 -4.63 5.29 -2.93
C ARG A 65 -3.19 5.71 -3.10
N ARG A 66 -3.01 7.01 -3.36
CA ARG A 66 -1.73 7.67 -3.47
C ARG A 66 -1.26 8.09 -2.08
N LEU A 67 -0.01 7.77 -1.78
CA LEU A 67 0.66 8.10 -0.53
C LEU A 67 1.92 8.89 -0.85
N LYS A 68 2.20 9.90 -0.04
CA LYS A 68 3.47 10.61 0.04
C LYS A 68 4.20 10.13 1.28
N ILE A 69 5.42 9.64 1.12
CA ILE A 69 6.26 9.24 2.24
C ILE A 69 6.79 10.51 2.91
N VAL A 70 6.35 10.74 4.14
CA VAL A 70 6.68 11.93 4.92
C VAL A 70 8.00 11.75 5.64
N GLU A 71 8.22 10.56 6.20
CA GLU A 71 9.42 10.25 6.98
C GLU A 71 9.74 8.76 6.87
N VAL A 72 11.03 8.44 6.79
CA VAL A 72 11.52 7.08 7.07
C VAL A 72 12.53 7.17 8.21
N ALA A 73 12.24 6.49 9.32
CA ALA A 73 13.11 6.47 10.49
C ALA A 73 13.63 5.04 10.74
N PRO A 74 14.72 4.61 10.06
CA PRO A 74 15.23 3.24 10.18
C PRO A 74 15.62 2.86 11.62
N TRP A 75 16.14 3.81 12.39
CA TRP A 75 16.52 3.59 13.79
C TRP A 75 15.31 3.30 14.70
N ALA A 76 14.15 3.86 14.37
CA ALA A 76 12.89 3.62 15.08
C ALA A 76 12.11 2.45 14.48
N GLY A 77 12.50 1.96 13.31
CA GLY A 77 11.82 0.91 12.59
C GLY A 77 10.44 1.34 12.08
N THR A 78 10.27 2.61 11.69
CA THR A 78 8.99 3.15 11.24
C THR A 78 9.08 3.85 9.88
N ILE A 79 7.94 3.86 9.17
CA ILE A 79 7.70 4.68 7.99
C ILE A 79 6.39 5.45 8.19
N THR A 80 6.43 6.75 7.90
CA THR A 80 5.26 7.63 7.99
C THR A 80 4.84 8.05 6.59
N ALA A 81 3.58 7.82 6.27
CA ALA A 81 2.97 8.22 4.99
C ALA A 81 1.80 9.18 5.23
N GLY A 82 1.60 10.12 4.32
CA GLY A 82 0.47 11.05 4.29
C GLY A 82 0.03 11.30 2.85
N GLY A 83 -0.81 12.30 2.60
CA GLY A 83 -1.29 12.63 1.26
C GLY A 83 -2.65 13.32 1.32
N ASP A 84 -3.57 12.90 0.45
CA ASP A 84 -4.96 13.41 0.44
C ASP A 84 -5.78 12.90 1.64
N GLY A 85 -5.27 11.90 2.38
CA GLY A 85 -5.90 11.30 3.56
C GLY A 85 -5.11 11.53 4.85
N PRO A 86 -5.48 10.85 5.96
CA PRO A 86 -4.79 10.95 7.23
C PRO A 86 -3.32 10.53 7.14
N THR A 87 -2.47 11.16 7.97
CA THR A 87 -1.10 10.68 8.17
C THR A 87 -1.12 9.39 8.98
N ILE A 88 -0.39 8.37 8.51
CA ILE A 88 -0.25 7.07 9.13
C ILE A 88 1.22 6.75 9.39
N ALA A 89 1.52 6.26 10.59
CA ALA A 89 2.83 5.70 10.92
C ALA A 89 2.72 4.17 11.02
N LEU A 90 3.61 3.47 10.32
CA LEU A 90 3.66 2.02 10.30
C LEU A 90 5.02 1.54 10.76
N GLY A 91 5.06 0.47 11.54
CA GLY A 91 6.30 -0.29 11.72
C GLY A 91 6.74 -0.89 10.37
N LEU A 92 8.05 -0.94 10.11
CA LEU A 92 8.60 -1.53 8.89
C LEU A 92 8.10 -2.97 8.62
N PRO A 93 7.90 -3.86 9.62
CA PRO A 93 7.32 -5.17 9.39
C PRO A 93 5.87 -5.14 8.85
N ALA A 94 5.07 -4.16 9.27
CA ALA A 94 3.72 -3.98 8.74
C ALA A 94 3.75 -3.37 7.34
N ALA A 95 4.60 -2.36 7.13
CA ALA A 95 4.79 -1.74 5.82
C ALA A 95 5.33 -2.72 4.76
N ALA A 96 6.11 -3.73 5.15
CA ALA A 96 6.61 -4.76 4.24
C ALA A 96 5.48 -5.63 3.62
N LYS A 97 4.30 -5.63 4.22
CA LYS A 97 3.11 -6.36 3.74
C LYS A 97 2.21 -5.54 2.83
N ILE A 98 2.55 -4.28 2.59
CA ILE A 98 1.81 -3.36 1.74
C ILE A 98 2.66 -3.12 0.51
N TRP A 99 2.14 -3.49 -0.65
CA TRP A 99 2.86 -3.37 -1.92
C TRP A 99 2.40 -2.13 -2.64
N VAL A 100 3.37 -1.38 -3.16
CA VAL A 100 3.16 -0.07 -3.79
C VAL A 100 3.96 0.02 -5.07
N TYR A 101 3.59 0.94 -5.94
CA TYR A 101 4.38 1.28 -7.13
C TYR A 101 4.58 2.79 -7.23
N ARG A 102 5.59 3.23 -7.96
CA ARG A 102 5.74 4.66 -8.29
C ARG A 102 4.77 5.00 -9.40
N PRO A 103 3.88 5.99 -9.24
CA PRO A 103 3.09 6.48 -10.36
C PRO A 103 4.04 7.06 -11.41
N THR A 104 3.77 6.83 -12.68
CA THR A 104 4.41 7.59 -13.76
C THR A 104 3.89 9.02 -13.66
N ASP A 105 4.78 10.01 -13.60
CA ASP A 105 4.36 11.41 -13.70
C ASP A 105 3.66 11.60 -15.05
N ALA A 106 2.44 12.13 -15.01
CA ALA A 106 1.67 12.48 -16.20
C ALA A 106 2.16 13.80 -16.79
#